data_AF-A0A957ZHJ0-F1
#
_entry.id   AF-A0A957ZHJ0-F1
#
_cell.length_a   1.000
_cell.length_b   1.000
_cell.length_c   1.000
_cell.angle_alpha   90.00
_cell.angle_beta   90.00
_cell.angle_gamma   90.00
#
_symmetry.space_group_name_H-M   'P 1'
#
loop_
_entity.id
_entity.type
_entity.pdbx_description
1 polymer ?
#
loop_
_entity_poly.entity_id
_entity_poly.type
_entity_poly.pdbx_seq_one_letter_code
_entity_poly.pdbx_strand_id
1 'polypeptide(L)' 'LTGELDSATADKVMDLLAALNAERQLTLLVVTHNRQVAARARRQVLIADGQLIEMEGSHA' A
#
# COMPACT_ATOMS: atom_id res chain seq x y z
N LEU A 1 -11.07 -4.70 -2.91
CA LEU A 1 -11.27 -5.51 -1.69
C LEU A 1 -10.79 -4.83 -0.40
N THR A 2 -9.94 -3.79 -0.44
CA THR A 2 -9.66 -2.93 0.74
C THR A 2 -10.63 -1.74 0.89
N GLY A 3 -11.61 -1.62 -0.01
CA GLY A 3 -12.52 -0.47 -0.09
C GLY A 3 -13.74 -0.51 0.85
N GLU A 4 -14.04 -1.68 1.43
CA GLU A 4 -15.16 -1.87 2.38
C GLU A 4 -14.69 -1.88 3.84
N LEU A 5 -13.38 -1.78 4.07
CA LEU A 5 -12.82 -1.72 5.42
C LEU A 5 -12.81 -0.27 5.90
N ASP A 6 -13.28 -0.05 7.12
CA ASP A 6 -13.02 1.22 7.81
C ASP A 6 -11.51 1.45 7.98
N SER A 7 -11.11 2.70 8.18
CA SER A 7 -9.69 3.09 8.24
C SER A 7 -8.93 2.35 9.35
N ALA A 8 -9.54 2.12 10.52
CA ALA A 8 -8.90 1.43 11.62
C ALA A 8 -8.68 -0.06 11.35
N THR A 9 -9.63 -0.70 10.66
CA THR A 9 -9.49 -2.10 10.24
C THR A 9 -8.46 -2.24 9.12
N ALA A 10 -8.46 -1.32 8.15
CA ALA A 10 -7.46 -1.28 7.09
C ALA A 10 -6.04 -1.14 7.67
N ASP A 11 -5.87 -0.31 8.70
CA ASP A 11 -4.57 -0.13 9.35
C ASP A 11 -4.06 -1.41 10.02
N LYS A 12 -4.91 -2.11 10.78
CA LYS A 12 -4.53 -3.38 11.43
C LYS A 12 -4.14 -4.45 10.42
N VAL A 13 -4.85 -4.53 9.29
CA VAL A 13 -4.52 -5.47 8.22
C VAL A 13 -3.16 -5.11 7.60
N MET A 14 -2.90 -3.83 7.35
CA MET A 14 -1.61 -3.39 6.82
C MET A 14 -0.45 -3.64 7.79
N ASP A 15 -0.66 -3.49 9.10
CA ASP A 15 0.32 -3.84 10.13
C ASP A 15 0.70 -5.32 10.07
N LEU A 16 -0.29 -6.20 10.01
CA LEU A 16 -0.07 -7.64 9.90
C LEU A 16 0.68 -8.01 8.61
N LEU A 17 0.27 -7.43 7.48
CA LEU A 17 0.92 -7.67 6.20
C LEU A 17 2.36 -7.17 6.17
N ALA A 18 2.65 -6.03 6.80
CA ALA A 18 4.00 -5.50 6.93
C ALA A 18 4.89 -6.39 7.81
N ALA A 19 4.37 -6.90 8.93
CA ALA A 19 5.07 -7.86 9.78
C ALA A 19 5.41 -9.14 9.01
N LEU A 20 4.43 -9.72 8.31
CA LEU A 20 4.65 -10.91 7.47
C LEU A 20 5.66 -10.66 6.34
N ASN A 21 5.62 -9.49 5.70
CA ASN A 21 6.59 -9.09 4.69
C ASN A 21 8.01 -9.10 5.23
N ALA A 22 8.22 -8.52 6.43
CA ALA A 22 9.51 -8.44 7.08
C ALA A 22 10.02 -9.80 7.58
N GLU A 23 9.15 -10.59 8.23
CA GLU A 23 9.52 -11.89 8.80
C GLU A 23 9.83 -12.94 7.73
N ARG A 24 9.04 -12.97 6.65
CA ARG A 24 9.11 -14.02 5.63
C ARG A 24 9.78 -13.58 4.34
N GLN A 25 10.29 -12.35 4.27
CA GLN A 25 10.93 -11.77 3.09
C GLN A 25 10.06 -11.87 1.82
N LEU A 26 8.75 -11.72 1.99
CA LEU A 26 7.79 -11.80 0.88
C LEU A 26 7.86 -10.52 0.04
N THR A 27 7.33 -10.57 -1.18
CA THR A 27 7.00 -9.35 -1.94
C THR A 27 5.50 -9.13 -1.88
N LEU A 28 5.07 -7.93 -1.47
CA LEU A 28 3.66 -7.57 -1.33
C LEU A 28 3.30 -6.47 -2.34
N LEU A 29 2.26 -6.72 -3.14
CA LEU A 29 1.62 -5.73 -3.99
C LEU A 29 0.20 -5.44 -3.45
N VAL A 30 -0.10 -4.18 -3.18
CA VAL A 30 -1.41 -3.75 -2.68
C VAL A 30 -2.03 -2.78 -3.69
N VAL A 31 -3.24 -3.09 -4.15
CA VAL A 31 -4.04 -2.20 -4.99
C VAL A 31 -5.14 -1.58 -4.14
N THR A 32 -5.15 -0.26 -4.02
CA THR A 32 -6.09 0.48 -3.19
C THR A 32 -6.41 1.84 -3.80
N HIS A 33 -7.64 2.32 -3.57
CA HIS A 33 -8.00 3.71 -3.86
C HIS A 33 -7.85 4.62 -2.62
N ASN A 34 -7.56 4.04 -1.44
CA ASN A 34 -7.34 4.79 -0.21
C ASN A 34 -5.87 5.27 -0.15
N ARG A 35 -5.68 6.59 -0.22
CA ARG A 35 -4.37 7.23 -0.17
C ARG A 35 -3.61 6.97 1.13
N GLN A 36 -4.29 6.84 2.27
CA GLN A 36 -3.63 6.55 3.55
C GLN A 36 -3.02 5.15 3.54
N VAL A 37 -3.72 4.16 2.99
CA VAL A 37 -3.20 2.79 2.85
C VAL A 37 -2.02 2.76 1.88
N ALA A 38 -2.13 3.45 0.74
CA ALA A 38 -1.04 3.55 -0.23
C ALA A 38 0.22 4.21 0.38
N ALA A 39 0.04 5.23 1.24
CA ALA A 39 1.13 5.93 1.91
C ALA A 39 1.99 5.02 2.81
N ARG A 40 1.47 3.86 3.25
CA ARG A 40 2.21 2.89 4.08
C ARG A 40 3.14 2.01 3.25
N ALA A 41 3.01 1.98 1.93
CA ALA A 41 3.87 1.20 1.06
C ALA A 41 5.23 1.88 0.83
N ARG A 42 6.30 1.08 0.77
CA ARG A 42 7.67 1.56 0.47
C ARG A 42 7.80 2.20 -0.92
N ARG A 43 7.03 1.68 -1.90
CA ARG A 43 6.96 2.20 -3.26
C ARG A 43 5.51 2.47 -3.62
N GLN A 44 5.26 3.62 -4.21
CA GLN A 44 3.93 4.06 -4.61
C GLN A 44 3.91 4.28 -6.13
N VAL A 45 2.92 3.68 -6.77
CA VAL A 45 2.63 3.87 -8.19
C VAL A 45 1.16 4.22 -8.33
N LEU A 46 0.86 5.20 -9.16
CA LEU A 46 -0.49 5.59 -9.52
C LEU A 46 -0.81 5.02 -10.89
N ILE A 47 -2.01 4.49 -11.07
CA ILE A 47 -2.55 4.18 -12.40
C ILE A 47 -3.61 5.23 -12.71
N ALA A 48 -3.38 6.01 -13.75
CA ALA A 48 -4.31 7.03 -14.25
C ALA A 48 -4.43 6.89 -15.77
N ASP A 49 -5.67 6.85 -16.28
CA ASP A 49 -5.96 6.71 -17.72
C ASP A 49 -5.22 5.53 -18.39
N GLY A 50 -5.09 4.42 -17.67
CA GLY A 50 -4.39 3.21 -18.14
C GLY A 50 -2.86 3.33 -18.17
N GLN A 51 -2.31 4.46 -17.71
CA GLN A 51 -0.87 4.69 -17.63
C GLN A 51 -0.37 4.55 -16.19
N LEU A 52 0.82 3.96 -16.05
CA LEU A 52 1.52 3.87 -14.77
C LEU A 52 2.35 5.14 -14.58
N ILE A 53 2.09 5.85 -13.49
CA ILE A 53 2.80 7.05 -13.07
C ILE A 53 3.55 6.70 -11.78
N GLU A 54 4.87 6.77 -11.83
CA GLU A 54 5.69 6.56 -10.64
C GLU A 54 5.61 7.80 -9.75
N MET A 55 5.27 7.58 -8.48
CA MET A 55 5.28 8.66 -7.51
C MET A 55 6.69 8.73 -6.92
N GLU A 56 7.42 9.80 -7.23
CA GLU A 56 8.72 10.05 -6.63
C GLU A 56 8.57 10.15 -5.10
N GLY A 57 9.08 9.15 -4.39
CA GLY A 57 9.21 9.19 -2.94
C GLY A 57 10.39 10.08 -2.57
N SER A 58 10.14 11.15 -1.81
CA SER A 58 11.16 11.93 -1.11
C SER A 58 11.96 11.02 -0.17
N HIS A 59 13.02 10.41 -0.69
CA HIS A 59 14.06 9.81 0.12
C HIS A 59 14.93 10.94 0.68
N ALA A 60 14.56 11.43 1.86
CA ALA A 60 15.44 12.17 2.76
C ALA A 60 15.66 11.33 4.02
#